data_AF-A0A1E3KT41-F1
#
_entry.id   AF-A0A1E3KT41-F1
#
_cell.length_a   1.000
_cell.length_b   1.000
_cell.length_c   1.000
_cell.angle_alpha   90.00
_cell.angle_beta   90.00
_cell.angle_gamma   90.00
#
_symmetry.space_group_name_H-M   'P 1'
#
loop_
_entity.id
_entity.type
_entity.pdbx_description
1 polymer ?
#
loop_
_entity_poly.entity_id
_entity_poly.type
_entity_poly.pdbx_seq_one_letter_code
_entity_poly.pdbx_strand_id
1 'polypeptide(L)'
;MIAGLAAIIPDGTLYTGITNHHRNRPRMMYHGRITGGLGQDDFNFSQPTAAHFRHIYAIIGNQTASAAEVTIMALKRNPHVTLVGRSSAGYTSLNGGVFLNTAVAVMTIGTLKATVKIHGQQYFNNQPLKPDIPTLYQPLAPLQLGQSPHLDADFLSELRTIMKHYH
;
A
#
# COMPACT_ATOMS: atom_id res chain seq x y z
N MET A 1 -2.09 8.52 -3.63
CA MET A 1 -1.97 7.19 -4.26
C MET A 1 -3.31 6.46 -4.30
N ILE A 2 -3.96 6.16 -3.17
CA ILE A 2 -5.26 5.43 -3.10
C ILE A 2 -6.31 5.90 -4.14
N ALA A 3 -6.55 7.21 -4.25
CA ALA A 3 -7.53 7.75 -5.20
C ALA A 3 -7.27 7.33 -6.67
N GLY A 4 -6.00 7.19 -7.07
CA GLY A 4 -5.63 6.75 -8.42
C GLY A 4 -5.92 5.27 -8.68
N LEU A 5 -6.18 4.47 -7.63
CA LEU A 5 -6.58 3.07 -7.72
C LEU A 5 -8.04 2.86 -7.28
N ALA A 6 -8.82 3.92 -7.10
CA ALA A 6 -10.19 3.83 -6.57
C ALA A 6 -11.13 2.98 -7.45
N ALA A 7 -10.82 2.79 -8.74
CA ALA A 7 -11.59 1.90 -9.61
C ALA A 7 -11.53 0.42 -9.18
N ILE A 8 -10.47 0.01 -8.49
CA ILE A 8 -10.24 -1.39 -8.08
C ILE A 8 -10.17 -1.57 -6.56
N ILE A 9 -10.19 -0.49 -5.79
CA ILE A 9 -10.26 -0.55 -4.32
C ILE A 9 -11.73 -0.45 -3.91
N PRO A 10 -12.30 -1.42 -3.17
CA PRO A 10 -13.69 -1.32 -2.73
C PRO A 10 -13.86 -0.18 -1.72
N ASP A 11 -15.04 0.45 -1.71
CA ASP A 11 -15.42 1.42 -0.69
C ASP A 11 -15.43 0.80 0.72
N GLY A 12 -15.35 1.65 1.75
CA GLY A 12 -15.31 1.31 3.17
C GLY A 12 -14.00 1.69 3.87
N THR A 13 -13.70 1.04 4.99
CA THR A 13 -12.47 1.30 5.76
C THR A 13 -11.24 0.78 5.03
N LEU A 14 -10.37 1.70 4.61
CA LEU A 14 -9.11 1.41 3.91
C LEU A 14 -8.09 0.78 4.85
N TYR A 15 -7.90 1.41 6.01
CA TYR A 15 -7.07 0.96 7.12
C TYR A 15 -7.45 1.74 8.38
N THR A 16 -6.95 1.34 9.54
CA THR A 16 -7.13 2.06 10.80
C THR A 16 -5.78 2.42 11.41
N GLY A 17 -5.53 3.71 11.64
CA GLY A 17 -4.42 4.14 12.48
C GLY A 17 -4.78 3.93 13.95
N ILE A 18 -3.87 3.37 14.74
CA ILE A 18 -4.02 3.21 16.19
C ILE A 18 -2.92 4.03 16.83
N THR A 19 -3.27 5.12 17.49
CA THR A 19 -2.27 5.99 18.12
C THR A 19 -1.60 5.29 19.31
N ASN A 20 -0.48 5.82 19.78
CA ASN A 20 0.19 5.35 21.01
C ASN A 20 -0.69 5.49 22.27
N HIS A 21 -1.78 6.26 22.21
CA HIS A 21 -2.80 6.35 23.25
C HIS A 21 -4.00 5.42 23.00
N HIS A 22 -3.83 4.41 22.16
CA HIS A 22 -4.85 3.42 21.80
C HIS A 22 -6.13 4.00 21.17
N ARG A 23 -6.05 5.19 20.57
CA ARG A 23 -7.19 5.80 19.87
C ARG A 23 -7.23 5.30 18.42
N ASN A 24 -8.35 4.70 18.04
CA ASN A 24 -8.60 4.27 16.67
C ASN A 24 -8.95 5.47 15.79
N ARG A 25 -8.32 5.54 14.63
CA ARG A 25 -8.49 6.58 13.61
C ARG A 25 -8.67 5.88 12.25
N PRO A 26 -9.90 5.45 11.92
CA PRO A 26 -10.15 4.82 10.63
C PRO A 26 -9.94 5.83 9.50
N ARG A 27 -9.34 5.35 8.40
CA ARG A 27 -9.32 6.05 7.11
C ARG A 27 -10.32 5.34 6.20
N MET A 28 -11.25 6.09 5.63
CA MET A 28 -12.35 5.52 4.83
C MET A 28 -12.34 6.10 3.43
N MET A 29 -12.88 5.32 2.49
CA MET A 29 -13.22 5.79 1.15
C MET A 29 -14.68 5.49 0.89
N TYR A 30 -15.42 6.48 0.39
CA TYR A 30 -16.80 6.29 -0.03
C TYR A 30 -17.09 7.29 -1.15
N HIS A 31 -17.56 6.79 -2.29
CA HIS A 31 -18.06 7.59 -3.40
C HIS A 31 -17.19 8.81 -3.78
N GLY A 32 -15.92 8.58 -4.14
CA GLY A 32 -15.03 9.67 -4.57
C GLY A 32 -14.53 10.57 -3.43
N ARG A 33 -14.70 10.17 -2.17
CA ARG A 33 -14.21 10.91 -1.01
C ARG A 33 -13.41 9.99 -0.09
N ILE A 34 -12.24 10.44 0.31
CA ILE A 34 -11.42 9.82 1.35
C ILE A 34 -11.49 10.68 2.60
N THR A 35 -11.86 10.09 3.73
CA THR A 35 -12.04 10.81 5.00
C THR A 35 -11.29 10.18 6.16
N GLY A 36 -11.12 10.96 7.23
CA GLY A 36 -10.53 10.51 8.49
C GLY A 36 -9.01 10.42 8.48
N GLY A 37 -8.43 9.69 9.43
CA GLY A 37 -6.98 9.71 9.71
C GLY A 37 -6.55 10.82 10.67
N LEU A 38 -5.25 11.00 10.86
CA LEU A 38 -4.68 11.96 11.82
C LEU A 38 -4.38 13.29 11.15
N GLY A 39 -5.21 14.31 11.43
CA GLY A 39 -4.92 15.70 11.03
C GLY A 39 -4.76 15.91 9.52
N GLN A 40 -5.26 14.97 8.73
CA GLN A 40 -5.26 15.03 7.28
C GLN A 40 -6.65 15.47 6.84
N ASP A 41 -6.71 16.45 5.95
CA ASP A 41 -7.97 16.90 5.40
C ASP A 41 -8.64 15.78 4.61
N ASP A 42 -9.97 15.85 4.59
CA ASP A 42 -10.77 15.07 3.68
C ASP A 42 -10.37 15.41 2.24
N PHE A 43 -10.30 14.38 1.40
CA PHE A 43 -9.87 14.52 0.02
C PHE A 43 -10.97 14.03 -0.92
N ASN A 44 -11.44 14.93 -1.79
CA ASN A 44 -12.41 14.61 -2.83
C ASN A 44 -11.70 14.38 -4.17
N PHE A 45 -12.21 13.43 -4.95
CA PHE A 45 -11.75 13.12 -6.30
C PHE A 45 -12.93 12.62 -7.13
N SER A 46 -12.82 12.75 -8.46
CA SER A 46 -13.83 12.20 -9.36
C SER A 46 -13.88 10.69 -9.19
N GLN A 47 -15.03 10.16 -8.76
CA GLN A 47 -15.21 8.72 -8.60
C GLN A 47 -15.08 8.03 -9.95
N PRO A 48 -14.10 7.13 -10.13
CA PRO A 48 -14.00 6.36 -11.37
C PRO A 48 -15.09 5.27 -11.39
N THR A 49 -15.45 4.83 -12.58
CA THR A 49 -16.24 3.60 -12.76
C THR A 49 -15.47 2.42 -12.17
N ALA A 50 -16.15 1.60 -11.38
CA ALA A 50 -15.55 0.39 -10.82
C ALA A 50 -15.06 -0.53 -11.96
N ALA A 51 -13.82 -0.97 -11.86
CA ALA A 51 -13.19 -1.88 -12.81
C ALA A 51 -13.13 -3.28 -12.21
N HIS A 52 -13.67 -4.25 -12.94
CA HIS A 52 -13.73 -5.64 -12.51
C HIS A 52 -12.72 -6.47 -13.30
N PHE A 53 -11.72 -6.96 -12.58
CA PHE A 53 -10.70 -7.86 -13.13
C PHE A 53 -10.78 -9.20 -12.40
N ARG A 54 -10.65 -10.30 -13.15
CA ARG A 54 -10.64 -11.66 -12.57
C ARG A 54 -9.44 -11.88 -11.63
N HIS A 55 -8.28 -11.32 -12.00
CA HIS A 55 -7.05 -11.35 -11.23
C HIS A 55 -6.30 -10.03 -11.39
N ILE A 56 -5.73 -9.52 -10.30
CA ILE A 56 -4.93 -8.30 -10.26
C ILE A 56 -3.61 -8.65 -9.57
N TYR A 57 -2.49 -8.53 -10.28
CA TYR A 57 -1.16 -8.68 -9.70
C TYR A 57 -0.63 -7.32 -9.28
N ALA A 58 -0.42 -7.13 -7.98
CA ALA A 58 0.23 -5.94 -7.44
C ALA A 58 1.71 -6.28 -7.16
N ILE A 59 2.59 -5.65 -7.92
CA ILE A 59 4.03 -5.87 -7.83
C ILE A 59 4.60 -5.03 -6.69
N ILE A 60 5.30 -5.67 -5.76
CA ILE A 60 5.92 -5.01 -4.61
C ILE A 60 7.40 -5.38 -4.46
N GLY A 61 8.20 -4.48 -3.93
CA GLY A 61 9.62 -4.72 -3.68
C GLY A 61 10.17 -3.86 -2.54
N ASN A 62 11.46 -4.00 -2.25
CA ASN A 62 12.15 -3.29 -1.16
C ASN A 62 12.10 -1.75 -1.26
N GLN A 63 11.75 -1.18 -2.42
CA GLN A 63 11.54 0.26 -2.61
C GLN A 63 10.09 0.70 -2.41
N THR A 64 9.15 -0.23 -2.30
CA THR A 64 7.75 0.05 -1.95
C THR A 64 7.70 0.55 -0.51
N ALA A 65 7.42 1.83 -0.30
CA ALA A 65 7.53 2.48 1.01
C ALA A 65 6.34 3.39 1.32
N SER A 66 6.02 3.54 2.62
CA SER A 66 5.15 4.57 3.19
C SER A 66 3.78 4.61 2.52
N ALA A 67 3.42 5.69 1.82
CA ALA A 67 2.13 5.84 1.13
C ALA A 67 1.83 4.70 0.15
N ALA A 68 2.85 4.09 -0.47
CA ALA A 68 2.67 2.93 -1.33
C ALA A 68 2.25 1.69 -0.53
N GLU A 69 2.86 1.46 0.63
CA GLU A 69 2.51 0.35 1.53
C GLU A 69 1.09 0.49 2.08
N VAL A 70 0.70 1.71 2.49
CA VAL A 70 -0.67 2.00 2.92
C VAL A 70 -1.67 1.80 1.77
N THR A 71 -1.28 2.16 0.54
CA THR A 71 -2.10 1.91 -0.65
C THR A 71 -2.28 0.42 -0.91
N ILE A 72 -1.24 -0.39 -0.70
CA ILE A 72 -1.33 -1.85 -0.79
C ILE A 72 -2.27 -2.42 0.28
N MET A 73 -2.23 -1.91 1.52
CA MET A 73 -3.18 -2.32 2.56
C MET A 73 -4.64 -2.09 2.14
N ALA A 74 -4.92 -0.95 1.52
CA ALA A 74 -6.24 -0.64 0.98
C ALA A 74 -6.59 -1.56 -0.21
N LEU A 75 -5.64 -1.76 -1.12
CA LEU A 75 -5.80 -2.58 -2.32
C LEU A 75 -6.07 -4.05 -2.00
N LYS A 76 -5.44 -4.61 -0.97
CA LYS A 76 -5.65 -6.01 -0.56
C LYS A 76 -7.05 -6.34 -0.08
N ARG A 77 -7.90 -5.33 0.17
CA ARG A 77 -9.33 -5.53 0.41
C ARG A 77 -10.07 -6.05 -0.82
N ASN A 78 -9.53 -5.85 -2.03
CA ASN A 78 -10.05 -6.50 -3.23
C ASN A 78 -9.59 -7.98 -3.25
N PRO A 79 -10.51 -8.96 -3.22
CA PRO A 79 -10.17 -10.38 -3.15
C PRO A 79 -9.45 -10.91 -4.39
N HIS A 80 -9.46 -10.16 -5.50
CA HIS A 80 -8.77 -10.52 -6.74
C HIS A 80 -7.31 -10.06 -6.76
N VAL A 81 -6.83 -9.37 -5.72
CA VAL A 81 -5.46 -8.86 -5.64
C VAL A 81 -4.52 -9.89 -5.02
N THR A 82 -3.47 -10.22 -5.78
CA THR A 82 -2.33 -11.02 -5.33
C THR A 82 -1.06 -10.16 -5.32
N LEU A 83 -0.36 -10.11 -4.19
CA LEU A 83 0.94 -9.43 -4.11
C LEU A 83 2.03 -10.36 -4.61
N VAL A 84 2.83 -9.88 -5.55
CA VAL A 84 3.96 -10.63 -6.13
C VAL A 84 5.22 -9.78 -6.02
N GLY A 85 6.33 -10.41 -5.65
CA GLY A 85 7.62 -9.74 -5.66
C GLY A 85 8.42 -10.00 -4.38
N ARG A 86 8.97 -8.92 -3.80
CA ARG A 86 9.75 -8.99 -2.55
C ARG A 86 9.09 -8.16 -1.46
N SER A 87 9.52 -8.40 -0.22
CA SER A 87 9.03 -7.63 0.94
C SER A 87 9.25 -6.13 0.72
N SER A 88 8.27 -5.33 1.17
CA SER A 88 8.34 -3.87 1.07
C SER A 88 9.41 -3.27 1.99
N ALA A 89 9.60 -1.95 1.94
CA ALA A 89 10.62 -1.26 2.71
C ALA A 89 10.36 -1.25 4.23
N GLY A 90 9.10 -1.38 4.63
CA GLY A 90 8.70 -1.44 6.04
C GLY A 90 8.51 -0.08 6.70
N TYR A 91 8.09 0.95 5.97
CA TYR A 91 7.71 2.25 6.55
C TYR A 91 6.20 2.30 6.86
N THR A 92 5.68 1.21 7.41
CA THR A 92 4.27 0.99 7.73
C THR A 92 3.93 1.46 9.14
N SER A 93 4.07 2.75 9.40
CA SER A 93 3.71 3.33 10.68
C SER A 93 2.84 4.57 10.52
N LEU A 94 2.14 4.91 11.59
CA LEU A 94 1.33 6.11 11.64
C LEU A 94 2.21 7.25 12.10
N ASN A 95 2.42 8.24 11.22
CA ASN A 95 3.29 9.39 11.50
C ASN A 95 2.47 10.65 11.81
N GLY A 96 3.02 11.51 12.64
CA GLY A 96 2.44 12.80 12.99
C GLY A 96 3.52 13.88 13.09
N GLY A 97 3.13 15.11 12.81
CA GLY A 97 3.97 16.29 13.00
C GLY A 97 3.79 16.89 14.39
N VAL A 98 4.89 17.29 15.01
CA VAL A 98 4.91 18.19 16.17
C VAL A 98 5.47 19.53 15.70
N PHE A 99 4.66 20.58 15.80
CA PHE A 99 5.08 21.94 15.45
C PHE A 99 5.90 22.54 16.59
N LEU A 100 7.12 22.95 16.28
CA LEU A 100 8.10 23.57 17.17
C LEU A 100 8.37 25.01 16.70
N ASN A 101 7.36 25.88 16.80
CA ASN A 101 7.39 27.26 16.30
C ASN A 101 7.79 27.36 14.81
N THR A 102 9.10 27.51 14.54
CA THR A 102 9.67 27.63 13.19
C THR A 102 10.06 26.29 12.55
N ALA A 103 9.90 25.18 13.26
CA ALA A 103 10.24 23.84 12.78
C ALA A 103 9.10 22.84 12.94
N VAL A 104 9.16 21.73 12.21
CA VAL A 104 8.27 20.58 12.37
C VAL A 104 9.13 19.34 12.56
N ALA A 105 8.87 18.59 13.64
CA ALA A 105 9.40 17.25 13.81
C ALA A 105 8.35 16.23 13.35
N VAL A 106 8.73 15.27 12.50
CA VAL A 106 7.85 14.16 12.11
C VAL A 106 8.29 12.93 12.89
N MET A 107 7.35 12.30 13.59
CA MET A 107 7.62 11.12 14.40
C MET A 107 6.55 10.06 14.23
N THR A 108 6.92 8.81 14.46
CA THR A 108 5.96 7.70 14.55
C THR A 108 5.13 7.85 15.82
N ILE A 109 3.81 7.95 15.64
CA ILE A 109 2.82 8.17 16.71
C ILE A 109 1.80 7.03 16.82
N GLY A 110 2.01 5.92 16.09
CA GLY A 110 1.13 4.77 16.18
C GLY A 110 1.40 3.65 15.20
N THR A 111 0.53 2.65 15.28
CA THR A 111 0.50 1.43 14.47
C THR A 111 -0.56 1.56 13.38
N LEU A 112 -0.31 0.98 12.21
CA LEU A 112 -1.32 0.80 11.17
C LEU A 112 -1.96 -0.58 11.31
N LYS A 113 -3.29 -0.63 11.28
CA LYS A 113 -4.08 -1.85 11.21
C LYS A 113 -4.70 -1.97 9.82
N ALA A 114 -4.32 -3.00 9.07
CA ALA A 114 -4.96 -3.34 7.80
C ALA A 114 -6.36 -3.92 8.04
N THR A 115 -7.30 -3.65 7.12
CA THR A 115 -8.67 -4.18 7.23
C THR A 115 -8.72 -5.69 6.98
N VAL A 116 -7.84 -6.19 6.11
CA VAL A 116 -7.63 -7.62 5.85
C VAL A 116 -6.20 -8.02 6.25
N LYS A 117 -6.00 -9.31 6.54
CA LYS A 117 -4.65 -9.83 6.80
C LYS A 117 -3.84 -9.84 5.51
N ILE A 118 -2.59 -9.40 5.60
CA ILE A 118 -1.59 -9.46 4.52
C ILE A 118 -0.54 -10.48 4.99
N HIS A 119 -0.47 -11.62 4.29
CA HIS A 119 0.38 -12.74 4.70
C HIS A 119 0.22 -13.12 6.20
N GLY A 120 -1.04 -13.20 6.66
CA GLY A 120 -1.38 -13.53 8.05
C GLY A 120 -1.27 -12.37 9.06
N GLN A 121 -0.62 -11.26 8.70
CA GLN A 121 -0.39 -10.11 9.58
C GLN A 121 -1.43 -9.00 9.36
N GLN A 122 -1.88 -8.36 10.45
CA GLN A 122 -2.88 -7.28 10.38
C GLN A 122 -2.40 -5.95 10.99
N TYR A 123 -1.43 -5.99 11.90
CA TYR A 123 -0.91 -4.82 12.59
C TYR A 123 0.53 -4.59 12.15
N PHE A 124 0.86 -3.34 11.84
CA PHE A 124 2.14 -2.96 11.28
C PHE A 124 2.65 -1.70 11.96
N ASN A 125 3.89 -1.74 12.43
CA ASN A 125 4.60 -0.58 12.96
C ASN A 125 6.06 -0.71 12.53
N ASN A 126 6.41 -0.03 11.44
CA ASN A 126 7.71 -0.12 10.78
C ASN A 126 8.11 -1.57 10.40
N GLN A 127 7.15 -2.30 9.83
CA GLN A 127 7.32 -3.70 9.42
C GLN A 127 6.97 -3.89 7.95
N PRO A 128 7.76 -4.65 7.19
CA PRO A 128 7.50 -4.82 5.76
C PRO A 128 6.20 -5.61 5.51
N LEU A 129 5.50 -5.24 4.45
CA LEU A 129 4.48 -6.06 3.83
C LEU A 129 5.16 -7.21 3.08
N LYS A 130 4.75 -8.43 3.39
CA LYS A 130 5.22 -9.63 2.67
C LYS A 130 4.30 -9.90 1.47
N PRO A 131 4.87 -10.29 0.31
CA PRO A 131 4.07 -10.68 -0.84
C PRO A 131 3.33 -12.00 -0.56
N ASP A 132 2.26 -12.24 -1.30
CA ASP A 132 1.56 -13.53 -1.30
C ASP A 132 2.40 -14.57 -2.05
N ILE A 133 3.03 -14.17 -3.15
CA ILE A 133 3.96 -14.97 -3.93
C ILE A 133 5.34 -14.28 -3.94
N PRO A 134 6.33 -14.79 -3.18
CA PRO A 134 7.68 -14.25 -3.23
C PRO A 134 8.35 -14.59 -4.56
N THR A 135 9.19 -13.69 -5.05
CA THR A 135 10.00 -13.88 -6.26
C THR A 135 11.49 -13.96 -5.91
N LEU A 136 12.24 -14.67 -6.75
CA LEU A 136 13.69 -14.72 -6.67
C LEU A 136 14.31 -13.38 -7.08
N TYR A 137 13.81 -12.79 -8.16
CA TYR A 137 14.34 -11.55 -8.72
C TYR A 137 13.66 -10.31 -8.13
N GLN A 138 14.41 -9.20 -8.06
CA GLN A 138 13.83 -7.91 -7.66
C GLN A 138 12.93 -7.37 -8.78
N PRO A 139 11.77 -6.76 -8.47
CA PRO A 139 10.90 -6.29 -9.52
C PRO A 139 11.47 -5.21 -10.43
N LEU A 140 12.26 -4.29 -9.88
CA LEU A 140 12.84 -3.19 -10.62
C LEU A 140 14.28 -3.49 -10.99
N ALA A 141 14.64 -3.18 -12.23
CA ALA A 141 16.03 -3.20 -12.66
C ALA A 141 16.84 -2.15 -11.90
N PRO A 142 18.16 -2.34 -11.74
CA PRO A 142 19.04 -1.32 -11.15
C PRO A 142 18.87 0.02 -11.87
N LEU A 143 18.64 1.09 -11.11
CA LEU A 143 18.52 2.43 -11.68
C LEU A 143 19.81 2.82 -12.40
N GLN A 144 19.70 3.12 -13.68
CA GLN A 144 20.78 3.69 -14.48
C GLN A 144 20.50 5.19 -14.69
N LEU A 145 21.55 6.00 -14.62
CA LEU A 145 21.44 7.44 -14.77
C LEU A 145 20.81 7.80 -16.12
N GLY A 146 19.76 8.61 -16.10
CA GLY A 146 19.04 9.03 -17.31
C GLY A 146 18.02 8.03 -17.84
N GLN A 147 17.79 6.90 -17.16
CA GLN A 147 16.75 5.94 -17.52
C GLN A 147 15.59 5.94 -16.52
N SER A 148 14.37 5.80 -17.05
CA SER A 148 13.19 5.58 -16.23
C SER A 148 13.23 4.20 -15.56
N PRO A 149 12.73 4.06 -14.32
CA PRO A 149 12.55 2.76 -13.70
C PRO A 149 11.72 1.84 -14.60
N HIS A 150 12.18 0.60 -14.75
CA HIS A 150 11.50 -0.43 -15.52
C HIS A 150 11.61 -1.76 -14.78
N LEU A 151 10.75 -2.70 -15.17
CA LEU A 151 10.77 -4.03 -14.59
C LEU A 151 12.01 -4.81 -15.04
N ASP A 152 12.62 -5.52 -14.12
CA ASP A 152 13.76 -6.40 -14.39
C ASP A 152 13.36 -7.54 -15.34
N ALA A 153 14.26 -7.91 -16.26
CA ALA A 153 13.95 -8.89 -17.31
C ALA A 153 13.76 -10.31 -16.73
N ASP A 154 14.56 -10.67 -15.73
CA ASP A 154 14.46 -11.98 -15.08
C ASP A 154 13.19 -12.03 -14.22
N PHE A 155 12.87 -10.94 -13.51
CA PHE A 155 11.59 -10.81 -12.81
C PHE A 155 10.40 -10.92 -13.76
N LEU A 156 10.45 -10.30 -14.94
CA LEU A 156 9.37 -10.41 -15.94
C LEU A 156 9.20 -11.86 -16.43
N SER A 157 10.30 -12.58 -16.62
CA SER A 157 10.27 -14.00 -17.00
C SER A 157 9.64 -14.86 -15.89
N GLU A 158 10.03 -14.62 -14.64
CA GLU A 158 9.47 -15.28 -13.46
C GLU A 158 7.98 -14.96 -13.30
N LEU A 159 7.58 -13.69 -13.42
CA LEU A 159 6.18 -13.25 -13.32
C LEU A 159 5.31 -13.92 -14.39
N ARG A 160 5.77 -14.03 -15.64
CA ARG A 160 5.04 -14.75 -16.69
C ARG A 160 4.84 -16.23 -16.35
N THR A 161 5.81 -16.85 -15.69
CA THR A 161 5.72 -18.24 -15.24
C THR A 161 4.70 -18.39 -14.12
N ILE A 162 4.72 -17.47 -13.15
CA ILE A 162 3.72 -17.40 -12.07
C ILE A 162 2.33 -17.26 -12.67
N MET A 163 2.12 -16.28 -13.55
CA MET A 163 0.80 -16.03 -14.14
C MET A 163 0.20 -17.25 -14.84
N LYS A 164 1.02 -18.08 -15.50
CA LYS A 164 0.55 -19.32 -16.15
C LYS A 164 0.06 -20.40 -15.18
N HIS A 165 0.58 -20.43 -13.94
CA HIS A 165 0.23 -21.45 -12.95
C HIS A 165 -1.03 -21.10 -12.13
N TYR A 166 -1.42 -19.83 -12.10
CA TYR A 166 -2.55 -19.32 -11.30
C TYR A 166 -3.75 -18.90 -12.18
N HIS A 167 -3.79 -19.34 -13.45
CA HIS A 167 -4.92 -19.21 -14.38
C HIS A 167 -5.63 -20.55 -14.59
#